data_AF-M5BZC1-F1
#
_entry.id   AF-M5BZC1-F1
#
_cell.length_a   1.000
_cell.length_b   1.000
_cell.length_c   1.000
_cell.angle_alpha   90.00
_cell.angle_beta   90.00
_cell.angle_gamma   90.00
#
_symmetry.space_group_name_H-M   'P 1'
#
loop_
_entity.id
_entity.type
_entity.pdbx_description
1 polymer ?
#
loop_
_entity_poly.entity_id
_entity_poly.type
_entity_poly.pdbx_seq_one_letter_code
_entity_poly.pdbx_strand_id
1 'polypeptide(L)'
;MATHANIEYSTKRPKEQDLNYTMLQAFEWYTPGGGVHWKTLKDRVQELSGMGITAMWLPPPTKASGQNSVGYDIYDVWDLGEFDQKGGKRTNYGTKEELVDLVRHAHENGIVGYVDAVLNHKFGADRTERFRATEVDPNDH
;
A
#
# COMPACT_ATOMS: atom_id res chain seq x y z
N MET A 1 -17.44 -4.78 6.64
CA MET A 1 -16.35 -5.41 5.87
C MET A 1 -15.03 -5.53 6.65
N ALA A 2 -14.73 -4.70 7.65
CA ALA A 2 -13.51 -4.84 8.48
C ALA A 2 -13.52 -6.01 9.50
N THR A 3 -14.68 -6.65 9.74
CA THR A 3 -14.84 -7.69 10.76
C THR A 3 -14.27 -9.06 10.38
N HIS A 4 -13.82 -9.31 9.14
CA HIS A 4 -13.33 -10.64 8.72
C HIS A 4 -11.80 -10.78 8.75
N ALA A 5 -11.07 -9.88 8.09
CA ALA A 5 -9.62 -10.04 7.92
C ALA A 5 -8.84 -9.94 9.24
N ASN A 6 -9.26 -9.10 10.19
CA ASN A 6 -8.64 -9.08 11.52
C ASN A 6 -8.94 -10.35 12.33
N ILE A 7 -10.09 -11.01 12.11
CA ILE A 7 -10.39 -12.29 12.75
C ILE A 7 -9.56 -13.42 12.10
N GLU A 8 -9.42 -13.41 10.78
CA GLU A 8 -8.76 -14.47 10.03
C GLU A 8 -7.23 -14.40 10.15
N TYR A 9 -6.66 -13.19 10.04
CA TYR A 9 -5.23 -12.99 9.87
C TYR A 9 -4.52 -12.36 11.06
N SER A 10 -5.24 -11.94 12.12
CA SER A 10 -4.55 -11.48 13.34
C SER A 10 -4.19 -12.66 14.24
N THR A 11 -2.95 -12.65 14.73
CA THR A 11 -2.52 -13.54 15.83
C THR A 11 -3.06 -13.10 17.19
N LYS A 12 -3.56 -11.86 17.32
CA LYS A 12 -4.24 -11.36 18.52
C LYS A 12 -5.74 -11.69 18.45
N ARG A 13 -6.15 -12.72 19.18
CA ARG A 13 -7.56 -13.00 19.42
C ARG A 13 -8.06 -12.11 20.56
N PRO A 14 -9.24 -11.48 20.45
CA PRO A 14 -9.95 -11.02 21.64
C PRO A 14 -10.16 -12.25 22.55
N LYS A 15 -9.63 -12.22 23.77
CA LYS A 15 -10.27 -12.98 24.84
C LYS A 15 -11.62 -12.29 25.09
N GLU A 16 -12.64 -13.04 25.49
CA GLU A 16 -13.97 -12.51 25.79
C GLU A 16 -13.82 -11.25 26.66
N GLN A 17 -14.03 -10.07 26.06
CA GLN A 17 -13.87 -8.72 26.59
C GLN A 17 -12.46 -8.10 26.42
N ASP A 18 -12.43 -6.96 25.69
CA ASP A 18 -11.38 -5.92 25.63
C ASP A 18 -10.36 -5.88 24.46
N LEU A 19 -10.75 -6.24 23.23
CA LEU A 19 -9.96 -5.83 22.04
C LEU A 19 -10.84 -5.13 20.99
N ASN A 20 -10.63 -3.82 20.82
CA ASN A 20 -11.23 -3.04 19.75
C ASN A 20 -10.33 -3.08 18.50
N TYR A 21 -10.93 -3.36 17.34
CA TYR A 21 -10.20 -3.26 16.07
C TYR A 21 -9.94 -1.80 15.72
N THR A 22 -8.65 -1.45 15.71
CA THR A 22 -8.17 -0.11 15.39
C THR A 22 -7.25 -0.19 14.18
N MET A 23 -7.57 0.59 13.14
CA MET A 23 -6.78 0.69 11.91
C MET A 23 -6.02 2.01 11.88
N LEU A 24 -4.78 1.96 11.40
CA LEU A 24 -3.95 3.12 11.10
C LEU A 24 -3.77 3.26 9.58
N GLN A 25 -4.03 4.44 9.02
CA GLN A 25 -3.47 4.80 7.72
C GLN A 25 -1.97 5.02 7.90
N ALA A 26 -1.16 4.09 7.38
CA ALA A 26 0.25 3.96 7.72
C ALA A 26 1.17 4.84 6.85
N PHE A 27 0.61 5.82 6.16
CA PHE A 27 1.31 6.73 5.25
C PHE A 27 0.62 8.09 5.21
N GLU A 28 1.36 9.08 4.75
CA GLU A 28 0.86 10.42 4.43
C GLU A 28 1.42 10.91 3.08
N TRP A 29 0.90 12.01 2.53
CA TRP A 29 1.21 12.45 1.16
C TRP A 29 2.69 12.76 0.93
N TYR A 30 3.37 13.31 1.93
CA TYR A 30 4.77 13.72 1.95
C TYR A 30 5.68 12.68 2.61
N THR A 31 5.20 11.44 2.76
CA THR A 31 5.97 10.36 3.38
C THR A 31 7.37 10.34 2.77
N PRO A 32 8.44 10.31 3.58
CA PRO A 32 9.79 10.28 3.06
C PRO A 32 9.94 9.21 1.98
N GLY A 33 10.17 9.68 0.76
CA GLY A 33 10.38 8.82 -0.39
C GLY A 33 11.74 8.15 -0.35
N GLY A 34 12.21 7.67 -1.48
CA GLY A 34 13.54 7.06 -1.56
C GLY A 34 13.60 5.59 -1.15
N GLY A 35 12.45 4.95 -0.89
CA GLY A 35 12.38 3.53 -0.57
C GLY A 35 12.65 3.18 0.89
N VAL A 36 12.48 4.14 1.81
CA VAL A 36 12.77 3.93 3.24
C VAL A 36 11.52 3.50 4.03
N HIS A 37 10.34 3.71 3.48
CA HIS A 37 9.08 3.64 4.21
C HIS A 37 8.78 2.24 4.78
N TRP A 38 8.99 1.17 4.01
CA TRP A 38 8.76 -0.19 4.49
C TRP A 38 9.60 -0.56 5.70
N LYS A 39 10.87 -0.15 5.70
CA LYS A 39 11.79 -0.35 6.83
C LYS A 39 11.36 0.47 8.05
N THR A 40 11.05 1.76 7.83
CA THR A 40 10.56 2.64 8.90
C THR A 40 9.28 2.12 9.55
N LEU A 41 8.33 1.62 8.75
CA LEU A 41 7.12 1.01 9.29
C LEU A 41 7.43 -0.27 10.07
N LYS A 42 8.31 -1.13 9.54
CA LYS A 42 8.69 -2.38 10.20
C LYS A 42 9.27 -2.13 11.58
N ASP A 43 10.15 -1.15 11.72
CA ASP A 43 10.77 -0.77 13.00
C ASP A 43 9.75 -0.29 14.05
N ARG A 44 8.58 0.19 13.61
CA ARG A 44 7.51 0.70 14.49
C ARG A 44 6.40 -0.31 14.78
N VAL A 45 6.40 -1.48 14.14
CA VAL A 45 5.32 -2.48 14.29
C VAL A 45 5.06 -2.84 15.75
N GLN A 46 6.12 -3.08 16.54
CA GLN A 46 5.97 -3.44 17.96
C GLN A 46 5.36 -2.30 18.78
N GLU A 47 5.82 -1.06 18.57
CA GLU A 47 5.30 0.15 19.19
C GLU A 47 3.81 0.31 18.89
N LEU A 48 3.43 0.26 17.61
CA LEU A 48 2.05 0.37 17.14
C LEU A 48 1.15 -0.73 17.71
N SER A 49 1.67 -1.96 17.75
CA SER A 49 0.99 -3.12 18.31
C SER A 49 0.73 -2.94 19.82
N GLY A 50 1.70 -2.35 20.55
CA GLY A 50 1.57 -2.00 21.97
C GLY A 50 0.57 -0.87 22.23
N MET A 51 0.37 0.04 21.27
CA MET A 51 -0.66 1.09 21.32
C MET A 51 -2.08 0.57 21.01
N GLY A 52 -2.23 -0.70 20.65
CA GLY A 52 -3.53 -1.30 20.31
C GLY A 52 -3.92 -1.17 18.83
N ILE A 53 -2.98 -0.80 17.94
CA ILE A 53 -3.20 -0.91 16.50
C ILE A 53 -3.29 -2.38 16.13
N THR A 54 -4.33 -2.72 15.35
CA THR A 54 -4.63 -4.10 14.91
C THR A 54 -4.56 -4.25 13.39
N ALA A 55 -4.53 -3.13 12.66
CA ALA A 55 -4.50 -3.09 11.21
C ALA A 55 -3.75 -1.87 10.70
N MET A 56 -3.06 -2.02 9.56
CA MET A 56 -2.44 -0.93 8.83
C MET A 56 -2.96 -0.91 7.39
N TRP A 57 -3.44 0.26 6.96
CA TRP A 57 -3.66 0.56 5.56
C TRP A 57 -2.36 1.09 4.97
N LEU A 58 -1.76 0.29 4.09
CA LEU A 58 -0.51 0.55 3.38
C LEU A 58 -0.82 1.31 2.07
N PRO A 59 0.06 2.24 1.66
CA PRO A 59 -0.11 2.95 0.39
C PRO A 59 -0.01 1.98 -0.80
N PRO A 60 -0.38 2.40 -2.02
CA PRO A 60 -0.26 1.57 -3.22
C PRO A 60 1.17 1.02 -3.35
N PRO A 61 1.37 -0.31 -3.21
CA PRO A 61 2.71 -0.89 -3.20
C PRO A 61 3.29 -1.12 -4.60
N THR A 62 2.52 -0.78 -5.62
CA THR A 62 2.74 -1.09 -7.02
C THR A 62 3.51 0.01 -7.76
N LYS A 63 4.11 -0.32 -8.89
CA LYS A 63 4.92 0.59 -9.69
C LYS A 63 4.07 1.71 -10.28
N ALA A 64 4.41 2.93 -9.91
CA ALA A 64 3.85 4.16 -10.44
C ALA A 64 4.53 4.61 -11.73
N SER A 65 3.98 5.66 -12.36
CA SER A 65 4.56 6.24 -13.57
C SER A 65 5.92 6.92 -13.37
N GLY A 66 6.31 7.17 -12.11
CA GLY A 66 7.64 7.60 -11.72
C GLY A 66 8.10 7.03 -10.37
N GLN A 67 9.41 6.87 -10.21
CA GLN A 67 10.03 6.19 -9.06
C GLN A 67 9.68 6.79 -7.67
N ASN A 68 9.46 8.10 -7.58
CA ASN A 68 9.15 8.79 -6.33
C ASN A 68 7.68 9.23 -6.22
N SER A 69 6.80 8.64 -7.04
CA SER A 69 5.38 8.96 -6.96
C SER A 69 4.73 8.33 -5.74
N VAL A 70 3.66 8.96 -5.24
CA VAL A 70 2.83 8.48 -4.11
C VAL A 70 2.04 7.21 -4.50
N GLY A 71 1.97 6.83 -5.77
CA GLY A 71 1.46 5.51 -6.19
C GLY A 71 0.06 5.51 -6.81
N TYR A 72 -0.67 6.62 -6.76
CA TYR A 72 -2.01 6.73 -7.36
C TYR A 72 -2.01 6.89 -8.89
N ASP A 73 -0.87 7.22 -9.49
CA ASP A 73 -0.58 7.20 -10.94
C ASP A 73 -0.06 5.82 -11.36
N ILE A 74 -0.86 4.79 -11.08
CA ILE A 74 -0.52 3.38 -11.24
C ILE A 74 -0.11 3.02 -12.67
N TYR A 75 1.06 2.43 -12.85
CA TYR A 75 1.57 1.96 -14.14
C TYR A 75 1.38 0.44 -14.27
N ASP A 76 2.02 -0.33 -13.37
CA ASP A 76 1.95 -1.79 -13.37
C ASP A 76 1.47 -2.32 -12.02
N VAL A 77 0.29 -2.95 -12.05
CA VAL A 77 -0.37 -3.52 -10.86
C VAL A 77 0.31 -4.79 -10.34
N TRP A 78 1.21 -5.39 -11.13
CA TRP A 78 1.95 -6.60 -10.75
C TRP A 78 3.34 -6.30 -10.22
N ASP A 79 3.91 -5.14 -10.55
CA ASP A 79 5.24 -4.75 -10.09
C ASP A 79 5.17 -4.11 -8.71
N LEU A 80 5.46 -4.89 -7.67
CA LEU A 80 5.51 -4.43 -6.27
C LEU A 80 6.86 -3.77 -5.89
N GLY A 81 7.59 -3.25 -6.86
CA GLY A 81 8.99 -2.83 -6.68
C GLY A 81 9.98 -3.97 -6.90
N GLU A 82 9.70 -4.83 -7.88
CA GLU A 82 10.44 -6.03 -8.26
C GLU A 82 11.19 -5.86 -9.59
N PHE A 83 10.64 -5.09 -10.53
CA PHE A 83 11.20 -4.95 -11.89
C PHE A 83 11.81 -3.57 -12.12
N ASP A 84 12.86 -3.51 -12.95
CA ASP A 84 13.47 -2.23 -13.34
C ASP A 84 12.59 -1.52 -14.38
N GLN A 85 11.74 -0.60 -13.89
CA GLN A 85 10.74 0.11 -14.68
C GLN A 85 10.57 1.53 -14.17
N LYS A 86 10.27 2.48 -15.07
CA LYS A 86 9.95 3.88 -14.74
C LYS A 86 11.00 4.56 -13.82
N GLY A 87 12.29 4.28 -14.06
CA GLY A 87 13.42 4.91 -13.38
C GLY A 87 14.03 4.08 -12.23
N GLY A 88 13.52 2.88 -11.95
CA GLY A 88 14.23 1.94 -11.08
C GLY A 88 13.41 0.74 -10.61
N LYS A 89 14.05 -0.12 -9.81
CA LYS A 89 13.40 -1.30 -9.21
C LYS A 89 12.33 -0.93 -8.19
N ARG A 90 12.70 -0.21 -7.12
CA ARG A 90 11.82 0.12 -5.98
C ARG A 90 10.64 1.02 -6.38
N THR A 91 9.57 0.99 -5.58
CA THR A 91 8.58 2.07 -5.55
C THR A 91 9.09 3.24 -4.70
N ASN A 92 8.26 4.25 -4.48
CA ASN A 92 8.60 5.32 -3.53
C ASN A 92 8.81 4.81 -2.10
N TYR A 93 8.18 3.67 -1.77
CA TYR A 93 8.11 3.12 -0.42
C TYR A 93 9.14 2.04 -0.12
N GLY A 94 9.62 1.32 -1.14
CA GLY A 94 10.67 0.31 -1.01
C GLY A 94 10.58 -0.77 -2.07
N THR A 95 11.23 -1.91 -1.85
CA THR A 95 11.16 -3.09 -2.73
C THR A 95 10.09 -4.08 -2.27
N LYS A 96 9.73 -5.02 -3.16
CA LYS A 96 8.83 -6.14 -2.84
C LYS A 96 9.32 -6.95 -1.64
N GLU A 97 10.62 -7.19 -1.55
CA GLU A 97 11.22 -7.96 -0.46
C GLU A 97 11.03 -7.26 0.89
N GLU A 98 11.20 -5.93 0.94
CA GLU A 98 10.98 -5.12 2.14
C GLU A 98 9.49 -5.08 2.53
N LEU A 99 8.58 -4.99 1.55
CA LEU A 99 7.14 -5.07 1.80
C LEU A 99 6.72 -6.41 2.40
N VAL A 100 7.19 -7.52 1.84
CA VAL A 100 6.90 -8.87 2.35
C VAL A 100 7.44 -9.03 3.77
N ASP A 101 8.63 -8.51 4.04
CA ASP A 101 9.25 -8.53 5.35
C ASP A 101 8.45 -7.70 6.39
N LEU A 102 7.97 -6.51 6.01
CA LEU A 102 7.05 -5.70 6.80
C LEU A 102 5.75 -6.46 7.11
N VAL A 103 5.08 -7.02 6.10
CA VAL A 103 3.80 -7.73 6.27
C VAL A 103 3.95 -8.94 7.18
N ARG A 104 5.02 -9.72 7.02
CA ARG A 104 5.35 -10.83 7.92
C ARG A 104 5.54 -10.35 9.36
N HIS A 105 6.35 -9.31 9.57
CA HIS A 105 6.62 -8.81 10.91
C HIS A 105 5.38 -8.20 11.58
N ALA A 106 4.54 -7.50 10.81
CA ALA A 106 3.26 -7.00 11.26
C ALA A 106 2.35 -8.14 11.73
N HIS A 107 2.24 -9.21 10.94
CA HIS A 107 1.44 -10.39 11.26
C HIS A 107 1.93 -11.09 12.54
N GLU A 108 3.25 -11.26 12.70
CA GLU A 108 3.86 -11.81 13.94
C GLU A 108 3.46 -11.00 15.18
N ASN A 109 3.22 -9.69 15.03
CA ASN A 109 2.80 -8.77 16.09
C ASN A 109 1.28 -8.51 16.13
N GLY A 110 0.48 -9.28 15.39
CA GLY A 110 -0.98 -9.21 15.41
C GLY A 110 -1.59 -8.04 14.64
N ILE A 111 -0.81 -7.41 13.75
CA ILE A 111 -1.27 -6.34 12.87
C ILE A 111 -1.50 -6.90 11.46
N VAL A 112 -2.71 -6.68 10.93
CA VAL A 112 -3.06 -7.06 9.56
C VAL A 112 -2.75 -5.92 8.58
N GLY A 113 -2.11 -6.24 7.45
CA GLY A 113 -1.84 -5.29 6.37
C GLY A 113 -2.97 -5.27 5.33
N TYR A 114 -3.47 -4.08 4.99
CA TYR A 114 -4.41 -3.83 3.90
C TYR A 114 -3.71 -2.97 2.85
N VAL A 115 -3.61 -3.45 1.62
CA VAL A 115 -2.98 -2.68 0.53
C VAL A 115 -4.02 -1.84 -0.19
N ASP A 116 -3.66 -0.60 -0.54
CA ASP A 116 -4.47 0.24 -1.41
C ASP A 116 -4.53 -0.33 -2.84
N ALA A 117 -5.74 -0.47 -3.38
CA ALA A 117 -5.99 -1.05 -4.69
C ALA A 117 -6.49 0.03 -5.66
N VAL A 118 -5.58 0.60 -6.44
CA VAL A 118 -5.88 1.64 -7.43
C VAL A 118 -6.26 0.97 -8.76
N LEU A 119 -7.56 0.81 -9.00
CA LEU A 119 -8.10 0.09 -10.17
C LEU A 119 -8.92 0.96 -11.13
N ASN A 120 -9.09 2.25 -10.81
CA ASN A 120 -9.90 3.17 -11.60
C ASN A 120 -9.26 3.56 -12.96
N HIS A 121 -7.93 3.63 -13.01
CA HIS A 121 -7.19 4.09 -14.18
C HIS A 121 -5.80 3.45 -14.24
N LYS A 122 -5.07 3.72 -15.34
CA LYS A 122 -3.63 3.44 -15.50
C LYS A 122 -2.94 4.65 -16.11
N PHE A 123 -1.71 4.91 -15.68
CA PHE A 123 -0.91 6.06 -16.08
C PHE A 123 0.48 5.65 -16.55
N GLY A 124 1.10 6.44 -17.44
CA GLY A 124 2.46 6.20 -17.92
C GLY A 124 2.57 5.07 -18.96
N ALA A 125 1.59 4.93 -19.85
CA ALA A 125 1.60 3.95 -20.94
C ALA A 125 2.90 4.03 -21.78
N ASP A 126 3.40 2.88 -22.24
CA ASP A 126 4.68 2.80 -22.96
C ASP A 126 4.63 3.34 -24.39
N ARG A 127 3.43 3.39 -24.98
CA ARG A 127 3.21 3.92 -26.32
C ARG A 127 1.85 4.59 -26.44
N THR A 128 1.73 5.42 -27.45
CA THR A 128 0.43 5.93 -27.91
C THR A 128 -0.14 5.00 -28.97
N GLU A 129 -1.47 4.99 -29.07
CA GLU A 129 -2.19 4.30 -30.14
C GLU A 129 -3.23 5.26 -30.73
N ARG A 130 -3.47 5.14 -32.04
CA ARG A 130 -4.51 5.95 -32.69
C ARG A 130 -5.86 5.27 -32.50
N PHE A 131 -6.82 6.00 -31.95
CA PHE A 131 -8.20 5.57 -31.80
C PHE A 131 -9.14 6.74 -32.10
N ARG A 132 -10.42 6.44 -32.32
CA ARG A 132 -11.46 7.47 -32.49
C ARG A 132 -11.93 7.91 -31.11
N ALA A 133 -12.00 9.21 -30.89
CA ALA A 133 -12.54 9.82 -29.68
C ALA A 133 -13.48 10.96 -30.06
N THR A 134 -14.43 11.26 -29.17
CA THR A 134 -15.31 12.41 -29.25
C THR A 134 -15.16 13.20 -27.97
N GLU A 135 -14.93 14.50 -28.08
CA GLU A 135 -14.90 15.39 -26.93
C GLU A 135 -16.30 15.49 -26.33
N VAL A 136 -16.38 15.45 -24.99
CA VAL A 136 -17.64 15.50 -24.22
C VAL A 136 -17.65 16.75 -23.34
N ASP A 137 -18.84 17.21 -22.93
CA ASP A 137 -18.98 18.37 -22.05
C ASP A 137 -18.29 18.09 -20.71
N PRO A 138 -17.39 18.96 -20.23
CA PRO A 138 -16.72 18.77 -18.95
C PRO A 138 -17.66 18.77 -17.72
N ASN A 139 -18.92 19.19 -17.87
CA ASN A 139 -19.93 19.22 -16.80
C ASN A 139 -20.94 18.06 -16.86
N ASP A 140 -20.75 17.09 -17.76
CA ASP A 140 -21.57 15.87 -17.81
C ASP A 140 -21.10 14.92 -16.70
N HIS A 141 -21.81 14.87 -15.57
CA HIS A 141 -21.48 14.12 -14.35
C HIS A 141 -22.56 13.10 -13.99
#